data_AF-A0A4R9EVU6-F1
#
_entry.id   AF-A0A4R9EVU6-F1
#
_cell.length_a   1.000
_cell.length_b   1.000
_cell.length_c   1.000
_cell.angle_alpha   90.00
_cell.angle_beta   90.00
_cell.angle_gamma   90.00
#
_symmetry.space_group_name_H-M   'P 1'
#
loop_
_entity.id
_entity.type
_entity.pdbx_description
1 polymer ?
#
loop_
_entity_poly.entity_id
_entity_poly.type
_entity_poly.pdbx_seq_one_letter_code
_entity_poly.pdbx_strand_id
1 'polypeptide(L)' 'MESRCWMVALPAIDGRQYVYRVYAPDDALPADLFWEAWHCHDESRLPRACDLFDAAVIRKVG' A
#
# COMPACT_ATOMS: atom_id res chain seq x y z
N MET A 1 14.66 -14.75 2.73
CA MET A 1 13.23 -14.68 2.36
C MET A 1 13.16 -14.02 1.01
N GLU A 2 12.55 -14.66 0.03
CA GLU A 2 12.33 -14.04 -1.29
C GLU A 2 11.25 -12.97 -1.13
N SER A 3 11.56 -11.71 -1.46
CA SER A 3 10.57 -10.65 -1.50
C SER A 3 9.67 -10.83 -2.73
N ARG A 4 8.35 -10.79 -2.51
CA ARG A 4 7.31 -10.81 -3.54
C ARG A 4 6.76 -9.41 -3.76
N CYS A 5 6.17 -9.19 -4.93
CA CYS A 5 5.47 -7.95 -5.23
C CYS A 5 4.01 -8.07 -4.77
N TRP A 6 3.55 -7.04 -4.06
CA TRP A 6 2.18 -6.88 -3.59
C TRP A 6 1.61 -5.59 -4.15
N MET A 7 0.30 -5.56 -4.41
CA MET A 7 -0.43 -4.34 -4.71
C MET A 7 -1.33 -3.98 -3.53
N VAL A 8 -1.16 -2.75 -3.05
CA VAL A 8 -1.94 -2.17 -1.95
C VAL A 8 -2.70 -0.98 -2.50
N ALA A 9 -4.02 -0.99 -2.41
CA ALA A 9 -4.88 0.12 -2.80
C ALA A 9 -5.38 0.86 -1.56
N LEU A 10 -5.11 2.17 -1.52
CA LEU A 10 -5.55 3.06 -0.43
C LEU A 10 -6.56 4.09 -0.97
N PRO A 11 -7.71 4.28 -0.30
CA PRO A 11 -8.58 5.41 -0.62
C PRO A 11 -7.88 6.72 -0.26
N ALA A 12 -8.17 7.78 -0.98
CA ALA A 12 -7.67 9.12 -0.71
C ALA A 12 -8.79 10.12 -0.45
N ILE A 13 -8.39 11.27 0.08
CA ILE A 13 -9.31 12.36 0.43
C ILE A 13 -10.06 12.94 -0.78
N ASP A 14 -9.54 12.76 -1.99
CA ASP A 14 -10.14 13.17 -3.25
C ASP A 14 -11.15 12.14 -3.81
N GLY A 15 -11.43 11.08 -3.05
CA GLY A 15 -12.31 9.98 -3.45
C GLY A 15 -11.69 9.00 -4.44
N ARG A 16 -10.39 9.15 -4.78
CA ARG A 16 -9.67 8.22 -5.66
C ARG A 16 -9.02 7.10 -4.86
N GLN A 17 -8.58 6.06 -5.57
CA GLN A 17 -7.73 5.01 -5.01
C GLN A 17 -6.33 5.12 -5.59
N TYR A 18 -5.34 5.07 -4.72
CA TYR A 18 -3.93 5.06 -5.09
C TYR A 18 -3.38 3.64 -4.87
N VAL A 19 -2.76 3.08 -5.90
CA VAL A 19 -2.26 1.70 -5.91
C VAL A 19 -0.74 1.71 -5.89
N TYR A 20 -0.16 1.03 -4.91
CA TYR A 20 1.27 0.96 -4.70
C TYR A 20 1.78 -0.46 -4.95
N ARG A 21 2.98 -0.56 -5.52
CA ARG A 21 3.74 -1.81 -5.53
C ARG A 21 4.63 -1.85 -4.29
N VAL A 22 4.41 -2.86 -3.46
CA VAL A 22 5.18 -3.09 -2.24
C VAL A 22 5.99 -4.38 -2.41
N TYR A 23 7.25 -4.38 -2.02
CA TYR A 23 8.08 -5.58 -2.01
C TYR A 23 8.23 -6.07 -0.57
N ALA A 24 7.67 -7.22 -0.27
CA ALA A 24 7.67 -7.79 1.07
C ALA A 24 7.76 -9.33 1.01
N PRO A 25 8.13 -10.00 2.11
CA PRO A 25 8.11 -11.46 2.16
C PRO A 25 6.76 -12.05 1.77
N ASP A 26 6.75 -13.32 1.37
CA ASP A 26 5.53 -13.99 0.91
C ASP A 26 4.49 -14.22 2.02
N ASP A 27 4.97 -14.30 3.25
CA ASP A 27 4.21 -14.47 4.48
C ASP A 27 4.00 -13.14 5.22
N ALA A 28 4.23 -12.00 4.55
CA ALA A 28 4.01 -10.68 5.13
C ALA A 28 2.57 -10.55 5.63
N LEU A 29 2.43 -10.08 6.87
CA LEU A 29 1.12 -9.78 7.43
C LEU A 29 0.59 -8.47 6.82
N PRO A 30 -0.74 -8.24 6.84
CA PRO A 30 -1.32 -6.98 6.37
C PRO A 30 -0.63 -5.74 6.96
N ALA A 31 -0.28 -5.77 8.26
CA ALA A 31 0.41 -4.68 8.94
C ALA A 31 1.81 -4.38 8.37
N ASP A 32 2.56 -5.39 7.95
CA ASP A 32 3.89 -5.23 7.35
C ASP A 32 3.76 -4.52 6.00
N LEU A 33 2.76 -4.92 5.19
CA LEU A 33 2.49 -4.33 3.88
C LEU A 33 1.99 -2.88 4.00
N PHE A 34 1.24 -2.56 5.05
CA PHE A 34 0.79 -1.19 5.32
C PHE A 34 1.94 -0.26 5.67
N TRP A 35 2.85 -0.70 6.53
CA TRP A 35 4.00 0.10 6.94
C TRP A 35 4.87 0.50 5.76
N GLU A 36 5.13 -0.44 4.85
CA GLU A 36 5.93 -0.19 3.65
C GLU A 36 5.19 0.71 2.63
N ALA A 37 3.87 0.52 2.45
CA ALA A 37 3.06 1.34 1.54
C ALA A 37 2.99 2.82 1.98
N TRP A 38 2.98 3.09 3.28
CA TRP A 38 2.92 4.44 3.83
C TRP A 38 4.19 5.24 3.57
N HIS A 39 5.37 4.63 3.76
CA HIS A 39 6.65 5.32 3.58
C HIS A 39 7.01 5.60 2.12
N CYS A 40 6.42 4.88 1.17
CA CYS A 40 6.70 5.05 -0.26
C CYS A 40 5.89 6.20 -0.91
N HIS A 41 5.02 6.89 -0.16
CA HIS A 41 4.24 8.00 -0.73
C HIS A 41 5.14 9.23 -0.95
N ASP A 42 5.41 9.55 -2.22
CA ASP A 42 5.96 10.84 -2.61
C ASP A 42 4.88 11.93 -2.43
N GLU A 43 4.92 12.62 -1.29
CA GLU A 43 3.98 13.68 -0.92
C GLU A 43 4.06 14.92 -1.83
N SER A 44 4.99 14.96 -2.80
CA SER A 44 5.28 16.19 -3.56
C SER A 44 4.25 16.54 -4.65
N ARG A 45 3.35 15.62 -5.05
CA ARG A 45 2.47 15.83 -6.22
C ARG A 45 1.03 15.31 -6.16
N LEU A 46 0.67 14.49 -5.19
CA LEU A 46 -0.66 13.86 -5.13
C LEU A 46 -1.36 14.14 -3.79
N PRO A 47 -2.71 14.20 -3.76
CA PRO A 47 -3.47 14.28 -2.52
C PRO A 47 -3.11 13.13 -1.57
N ARG A 48 -3.06 13.45 -0.27
CA ARG A 48 -2.77 12.46 0.77
C ARG A 48 -3.76 11.29 0.68
N ALA A 49 -3.23 10.07 0.64
CA ALA A 49 -4.04 8.89 0.88
C ALA A 49 -4.68 9.01 2.28
N CYS A 50 -5.89 8.51 2.43
CA CYS A 50 -6.58 8.49 3.71
C CYS A 50 -5.86 7.48 4.62
N ASP A 51 -5.41 7.91 5.79
CA ASP A 51 -4.73 7.08 6.79
C ASP A 51 -5.64 5.99 7.42
N LEU A 52 -6.85 5.79 6.88
CA LEU A 52 -7.80 4.76 7.31
C LEU A 52 -7.43 3.42 6.64
N PHE A 53 -6.41 2.78 7.19
CA PHE A 53 -5.86 1.50 6.72
C PHE A 53 -6.84 0.33 6.82
N ASP A 54 -7.88 0.42 7.65
CA ASP A 54 -8.96 -0.57 7.71
C ASP A 54 -9.65 -0.78 6.34
N ALA A 55 -9.55 0.20 5.44
CA ALA A 55 -10.15 0.14 4.10
C ALA A 55 -9.18 -0.34 3.00
N ALA A 56 -7.93 -0.64 3.34
CA ALA A 56 -6.91 -0.95 2.35
C ALA A 56 -7.12 -2.35 1.74
N VAL A 57 -7.06 -2.42 0.42
CA VAL A 57 -7.18 -3.69 -0.31
C VAL A 57 -5.79 -4.19 -0.68
N ILE A 58 -5.42 -5.36 -0.16
CA ILE A 58 -4.12 -6.00 -0.39
C ILE A 58 -4.29 -7.19 -1.33
N ARG A 59 -3.40 -7.30 -2.32
CA ARG A 59 -3.30 -8.49 -3.17
C ARG A 59 -1.85 -8.81 -3.53
N LYS A 60 -1.50 -10.09 -3.53
CA LYS A 60 -0.22 -10.55 -4.05
C LYS A 60 -0.21 -10.44 -5.57
N VAL A 61 0.94 -10.08 -6.15
CA VAL A 61 1.17 -10.08 -7.60
C VAL A 61 2.20 -11.16 -7.92
N GLY A 62 1.75 -12.18 -8.64
CA GLY A 62 2.52 -13.35 -9.03
C GLY A 62 1.65 -14.35 -9.75
#